data_AF-A0A7C4ECF3-F1
#
_entry.id   AF-A0A7C4ECF3-F1
#
_cell.length_a   1.000
_cell.length_b   1.000
_cell.length_c   1.000
_cell.angle_alpha   90.00
_cell.angle_beta   90.00
_cell.angle_gamma   90.00
#
_symmetry.space_group_name_H-M   'P 1'
#
loop_
_entity.id
_entity.type
_entity.pdbx_description
1 polymer ?
#
loop_
_entity_poly.entity_id
_entity_poly.type
_entity_poly.pdbx_seq_one_letter_code
_entity_poly.pdbx_strand_id
1 'polypeptide(L)'
;MSRIVAIVGRPNVGKSTFFNRITQSRNAIVDETSGVTRDRHYGKAEWNGIEFSMIDTGGYITGSDDIFEEEICRQVTLAIEEADLILFLVDVMDGISNTDTVIAHLLRKQKKKVILVANKADNTAKSTAASEFYEWGFTDIYPVSSINGTGTGDLLDAVTDYLKNMSYEPEPELPRFSIVGRPNAGKSTLLNTLTGLQRSIVTPVAGTTRDTIYTRYNKYHHDFFLVDTAGIRKRGKVKEDIEFYSVMRAVRAIEQSDVCILMIDATRGIETQDLNIFYLIARNNKGVVVVVNKWDLYPKDHKSADDYSKLIKNRLAPFNDVPVLFVSALEKQRIHKVLDEAVRVYGNRSRRIPGAKLNEEMLAVIEKTPPPFVKSKQVKIKYISQLPTPYPAFVLFCNHPQYVRDSYKRFIENQLRERYDFNGSPVMVYFRQK
;
A
#
# COMPACT_ATOMS: atom_id res chain seq x y z
N MET A 1 -0.04 5.74 11.25
CA MET A 1 1.00 4.89 10.60
C MET A 1 0.41 3.52 10.29
N SER A 2 0.85 2.83 9.23
CA SER A 2 0.42 1.45 8.95
C SER A 2 1.12 0.46 9.88
N ARG A 3 0.35 -0.46 10.48
CA ARG A 3 0.85 -1.62 11.23
C ARG A 3 1.25 -2.70 10.22
N ILE A 4 2.51 -3.10 10.18
CA ILE A 4 2.99 -4.09 9.21
C ILE A 4 3.34 -5.40 9.93
N VAL A 5 2.71 -6.48 9.50
CA VAL A 5 2.97 -7.85 9.97
C VAL A 5 3.61 -8.65 8.84
N ALA A 6 4.81 -9.19 9.04
CA ALA A 6 5.47 -10.01 8.02
C ALA A 6 5.42 -11.49 8.38
N ILE A 7 5.07 -12.33 7.40
CA ILE A 7 5.10 -13.78 7.50
C ILE A 7 6.45 -14.26 6.95
N VAL A 8 7.23 -14.93 7.79
CA VAL A 8 8.52 -15.53 7.44
C VAL A 8 8.51 -17.02 7.74
N GLY A 9 9.34 -17.79 7.04
CA GLY A 9 9.47 -19.23 7.23
C GLY A 9 10.00 -19.91 5.98
N ARG A 10 10.50 -21.14 6.08
CA ARG A 10 11.02 -21.89 4.93
C ARG A 10 9.92 -22.15 3.88
N PRO A 11 10.28 -22.54 2.64
CA PRO A 11 9.29 -22.94 1.63
C PRO A 11 8.35 -24.06 2.13
N ASN A 12 7.12 -24.09 1.61
CA ASN A 12 6.11 -25.14 1.85
C ASN A 12 5.52 -25.29 3.27
N VAL A 13 5.86 -24.41 4.22
CA VAL A 13 5.20 -24.34 5.56
C VAL A 13 3.78 -23.79 5.55
N GLY A 14 3.25 -23.39 4.37
CA GLY A 14 1.88 -22.89 4.22
C GLY A 14 1.72 -21.37 4.39
N LYS A 15 2.77 -20.57 4.18
CA LYS A 15 2.75 -19.10 4.25
C LYS A 15 1.63 -18.47 3.42
N SER A 16 1.52 -18.81 2.14
CA SER A 16 0.52 -18.21 1.25
C SER A 16 -0.91 -18.65 1.59
N THR A 17 -1.09 -19.89 2.07
CA THR A 17 -2.38 -20.37 2.58
C THR A 17 -2.80 -19.58 3.83
N PHE A 18 -1.86 -19.36 4.75
CA PHE A 18 -2.09 -18.54 5.94
C PHE A 18 -2.41 -17.08 5.56
N PHE A 19 -1.59 -16.49 4.69
CA PHE A 19 -1.77 -15.14 4.19
C PHE A 19 -3.17 -14.91 3.59
N ASN A 20 -3.61 -15.81 2.70
CA ASN A 20 -4.91 -15.72 2.06
C ASN A 20 -6.06 -15.86 3.06
N ARG A 21 -5.90 -16.69 4.10
CA ARG A 21 -6.90 -16.83 5.15
C ARG A 21 -7.09 -15.53 5.93
N ILE A 22 -5.99 -14.94 6.39
CA ILE A 22 -6.05 -13.79 7.28
C ILE A 22 -6.48 -12.52 6.54
N THR A 23 -6.09 -12.36 5.27
CA THR A 23 -6.51 -11.21 4.44
C THR A 23 -7.95 -11.29 3.92
N GLN A 24 -8.69 -12.38 4.23
CA GLN A 24 -10.08 -12.63 3.85
C GLN A 24 -10.45 -12.19 2.43
N SER A 25 -9.73 -12.70 1.45
CA SER A 25 -9.97 -12.42 0.04
C SER A 25 -11.31 -12.98 -0.47
N ARG A 26 -12.39 -12.21 -0.30
CA ARG A 26 -13.48 -12.16 -1.30
C ARG A 26 -13.31 -11.05 -2.33
N ASN A 27 -12.25 -10.24 -2.21
CA ASN A 27 -11.82 -9.25 -3.20
C ASN A 27 -10.31 -9.32 -3.54
N ALA A 28 -9.63 -10.44 -3.27
CA ALA A 28 -8.49 -10.76 -4.12
C ALA A 28 -9.09 -11.38 -5.39
N ILE A 29 -9.48 -10.50 -6.31
CA ILE A 29 -9.39 -10.92 -7.71
C ILE A 29 -7.90 -11.21 -7.88
N VAL A 30 -7.61 -12.50 -8.06
CA VAL A 30 -6.34 -12.96 -8.58
C VAL A 30 -6.17 -12.24 -9.91
N ASP A 31 -5.42 -11.13 -9.87
CA ASP A 31 -4.95 -10.50 -11.08
C ASP A 31 -3.64 -11.23 -11.40
N GLU A 32 -3.78 -12.34 -12.12
CA GLU A 32 -2.70 -12.95 -12.90
C GLU A 32 -2.33 -11.97 -14.04
N THR A 33 -1.91 -10.76 -13.70
CA THR A 33 -1.23 -9.88 -14.65
C THR A 33 0.21 -10.36 -14.74
N SER A 34 0.40 -11.35 -15.60
CA SER A 34 1.69 -11.94 -15.95
C SER A 34 2.69 -10.85 -16.33
N GLY A 35 3.83 -10.81 -15.62
CA GLY A 35 4.92 -9.92 -16.01
C GLY A 35 6.00 -9.59 -14.98
N VAL A 36 5.86 -9.95 -13.69
CA VAL A 36 6.98 -9.81 -12.73
C VAL A 36 6.93 -10.93 -11.68
N THR A 37 7.63 -12.02 -11.94
CA THR A 37 7.85 -13.11 -10.97
C THR A 37 9.02 -12.76 -10.03
N ARG A 38 8.70 -12.59 -8.74
CA ARG A 38 9.55 -12.79 -7.55
C ARG A 38 8.70 -12.38 -6.34
N ASP A 39 7.78 -13.27 -6.02
CA ASP A 39 6.48 -12.97 -5.45
C ASP A 39 6.60 -12.43 -4.01
N ARG A 40 5.94 -11.29 -3.74
CA ARG A 40 5.62 -10.83 -2.38
C ARG A 40 4.19 -10.35 -2.40
N HIS A 41 3.34 -11.00 -1.63
CA HIS A 41 1.91 -10.68 -1.61
C HIS A 41 1.64 -9.69 -0.47
N TYR A 42 0.94 -8.61 -0.80
CA TYR A 42 0.48 -7.60 0.14
C TYR A 42 -1.02 -7.70 0.29
N GLY A 43 -1.49 -7.69 1.53
CA GLY A 43 -2.92 -7.71 1.81
C GLY A 43 -3.22 -7.04 3.13
N LYS A 44 -4.44 -6.54 3.26
CA LYS A 44 -4.92 -5.91 4.49
C LYS A 44 -5.72 -6.93 5.28
N ALA A 45 -5.57 -6.87 6.60
CA ALA A 45 -6.35 -7.65 7.54
C ALA A 45 -6.91 -6.72 8.62
N GLU A 46 -8.06 -7.08 9.15
CA GLU A 46 -8.70 -6.40 10.28
C GLU A 46 -9.10 -7.47 11.28
N TRP A 47 -8.74 -7.25 12.55
CA TRP A 47 -9.18 -8.10 13.65
C TRP A 47 -9.43 -7.25 14.89
N ASN A 48 -10.54 -7.47 15.59
CA ASN A 48 -10.97 -6.67 16.75
C ASN A 48 -10.90 -5.14 16.53
N GLY A 49 -11.21 -4.67 15.33
CA GLY A 49 -11.17 -3.25 14.94
C GLY A 49 -9.75 -2.67 14.75
N ILE A 50 -8.72 -3.51 14.76
CA ILE A 50 -7.33 -3.14 14.50
C ILE A 50 -6.98 -3.58 13.07
N GLU A 51 -6.83 -2.59 12.19
CA GLU A 51 -6.34 -2.80 10.82
C GLU A 51 -4.82 -2.92 10.80
N PHE A 52 -4.31 -3.88 10.02
CA PHE A 52 -2.89 -4.04 9.74
C PHE A 52 -2.64 -4.55 8.32
N SER A 53 -1.51 -4.15 7.74
CA SER A 53 -0.99 -4.70 6.48
C SER A 53 -0.20 -5.96 6.79
N MET A 54 -0.37 -6.97 5.95
CA MET A 54 0.36 -8.22 6.03
C MET A 54 1.17 -8.45 4.76
N ILE A 55 2.38 -8.97 4.94
CA ILE A 55 3.34 -9.24 3.86
C ILE A 55 3.69 -10.72 3.89
N ASP A 56 3.41 -11.44 2.80
CA ASP A 56 3.96 -12.79 2.55
C ASP A 56 5.29 -12.65 1.81
N THR A 57 6.35 -13.23 2.36
CA THR A 57 7.70 -13.13 1.80
C THR A 57 8.03 -14.23 0.78
N GLY A 58 7.10 -15.12 0.37
CA GLY A 58 7.38 -16.26 -0.52
C GLY A 58 7.16 -16.01 -2.03
N GLY A 59 7.87 -16.64 -2.99
CA GLY A 59 8.75 -17.82 -2.89
C GLY A 59 9.45 -18.29 -4.20
N TYR A 60 9.94 -19.55 -4.17
CA TYR A 60 10.80 -20.30 -5.10
C TYR A 60 12.25 -19.81 -5.29
N ILE A 61 13.17 -20.49 -4.62
CA ILE A 61 14.60 -20.46 -4.94
C ILE A 61 14.92 -21.80 -5.61
N THR A 62 15.19 -21.77 -6.90
CA THR A 62 15.86 -22.88 -7.61
C THR A 62 17.35 -22.61 -7.59
N GLY A 63 18.11 -23.39 -6.85
CA GLY A 63 19.57 -23.25 -6.71
C GLY A 63 20.13 -24.33 -5.78
N SER A 64 21.46 -24.46 -5.74
CA SER A 64 22.17 -25.32 -4.79
C SER A 64 21.96 -24.86 -3.34
N ASP A 65 22.16 -25.76 -2.38
CA ASP A 65 21.88 -25.54 -0.94
C ASP A 65 22.54 -24.27 -0.37
N ASP A 66 23.77 -23.94 -0.77
CA ASP A 66 24.48 -22.74 -0.28
C ASP A 66 23.86 -21.41 -0.75
N ILE A 67 23.39 -21.35 -2.00
CA ILE A 67 22.72 -20.16 -2.58
C ILE A 67 21.31 -20.02 -1.97
N PHE A 68 20.72 -21.15 -1.57
CA PHE A 68 19.41 -21.22 -0.96
C PHE A 68 19.38 -20.60 0.45
N GLU A 69 20.39 -20.89 1.28
CA GLU A 69 20.46 -20.35 2.65
C GLU A 69 20.70 -18.83 2.69
N GLU A 70 21.60 -18.31 1.85
CA GLU A 70 21.91 -16.87 1.80
C GLU A 70 20.69 -16.05 1.39
N GLU A 71 19.95 -16.51 0.37
CA GLU A 71 18.75 -15.85 -0.12
C GLU A 71 17.59 -15.92 0.89
N ILE A 72 17.44 -17.02 1.63
CA ILE A 72 16.49 -17.12 2.75
C ILE A 72 16.84 -16.11 3.86
N CYS A 73 18.11 -16.05 4.27
CA CYS A 73 18.55 -15.10 5.28
C CYS A 73 18.31 -13.66 4.85
N ARG A 74 18.54 -13.35 3.56
CA ARG A 74 18.25 -12.05 2.98
C ARG A 74 16.76 -11.72 3.07
N GLN A 75 15.88 -12.64 2.66
CA GLN A 75 14.43 -12.45 2.71
C GLN A 75 13.89 -12.24 4.13
N VAL A 76 14.41 -12.98 5.11
CA VAL A 76 14.02 -12.83 6.52
C VAL A 76 14.54 -11.51 7.07
N THR A 77 15.78 -11.13 6.79
CA THR A 77 16.35 -9.83 7.22
C THR A 77 15.52 -8.65 6.69
N LEU A 78 15.10 -8.73 5.43
CA LEU A 78 14.18 -7.77 4.82
C LEU A 78 12.84 -7.70 5.57
N ALA A 79 12.22 -8.83 5.85
CA ALA A 79 10.97 -8.88 6.61
C ALA A 79 11.13 -8.30 8.02
N ILE A 80 12.29 -8.52 8.66
CA ILE A 80 12.63 -7.94 9.95
C ILE A 80 12.68 -6.42 9.87
N GLU A 81 13.40 -5.82 8.92
CA GLU A 81 13.44 -4.36 8.76
C GLU A 81 12.04 -3.77 8.49
N GLU A 82 11.27 -4.55 7.75
CA GLU A 82 9.87 -4.55 7.31
C GLU A 82 8.74 -4.35 8.31
N ALA A 83 8.77 -5.21 9.31
CA ALA A 83 7.58 -5.47 10.09
C ALA A 83 7.64 -4.73 11.41
N ASP A 84 6.50 -4.35 11.93
CA ASP A 84 6.33 -4.01 13.34
C ASP A 84 6.30 -5.29 14.19
N LEU A 85 5.81 -6.39 13.59
CA LEU A 85 5.64 -7.71 14.18
C LEU A 85 5.96 -8.81 13.16
N ILE A 86 6.69 -9.84 13.57
CA ILE A 86 7.04 -10.96 12.69
C ILE A 86 6.26 -12.22 13.09
N LEU A 87 5.62 -12.86 12.12
CA LEU A 87 5.03 -14.19 12.25
C LEU A 87 5.97 -15.22 11.63
N PHE A 88 6.64 -16.01 12.47
CA PHE A 88 7.52 -17.08 12.02
C PHE A 88 6.73 -18.38 11.88
N LEU A 89 6.38 -18.73 10.64
CA LEU A 89 5.62 -19.93 10.32
C LEU A 89 6.54 -21.14 10.16
N VAL A 90 6.20 -22.21 10.87
CA VAL A 90 6.81 -23.54 10.78
C VAL A 90 5.74 -24.60 10.56
N ASP A 91 6.15 -25.81 10.21
CA ASP A 91 5.27 -26.92 9.91
C ASP A 91 5.37 -28.00 10.99
N VAL A 92 4.27 -28.26 11.71
CA VAL A 92 4.22 -29.32 12.75
C VAL A 92 4.36 -30.73 12.18
N MET A 93 4.15 -30.93 10.88
CA MET A 93 4.23 -32.25 10.25
C MET A 93 5.67 -32.68 10.02
N ASP A 94 6.52 -31.72 9.64
CA ASP A 94 7.94 -31.96 9.33
C ASP A 94 8.84 -31.76 10.57
N GLY A 95 8.35 -31.03 11.56
CA GLY A 95 9.06 -30.68 12.78
C GLY A 95 10.23 -29.72 12.57
N ILE A 96 11.23 -29.79 13.47
CA ILE A 96 12.41 -28.92 13.44
C ILE A 96 13.29 -29.23 12.23
N SER A 97 13.45 -28.23 11.35
CA SER A 97 14.36 -28.28 10.21
C SER A 97 15.63 -27.45 10.45
N ASN A 98 16.74 -27.79 9.79
CA ASN A 98 17.96 -26.96 9.78
C ASN A 98 17.69 -25.55 9.27
N THR A 99 16.91 -25.41 8.19
CA THR A 99 16.54 -24.09 7.64
C THR A 99 15.72 -23.27 8.64
N ASP A 100 14.76 -23.90 9.32
CA ASP A 100 13.97 -23.23 10.35
C ASP A 100 14.84 -22.83 11.55
N THR A 101 15.82 -23.65 11.90
CA THR A 101 16.80 -23.35 12.94
C THR A 101 17.64 -22.13 12.59
N VAL A 102 18.13 -22.01 11.35
CA VAL A 102 18.86 -20.82 10.88
C VAL A 102 17.98 -19.56 10.97
N ILE A 103 16.73 -19.64 10.51
CA ILE A 103 15.76 -18.54 10.57
C ILE A 103 15.46 -18.14 12.02
N ALA A 104 15.24 -19.12 12.90
CA ALA A 104 14.99 -18.92 14.33
C ALA A 104 16.12 -18.14 15.00
N HIS A 105 17.38 -18.54 14.75
CA HIS A 105 18.56 -17.87 15.29
C HIS A 105 18.69 -16.42 14.79
N LEU A 106 18.35 -16.17 13.52
CA LEU A 106 18.37 -14.82 12.95
C LEU A 106 17.31 -13.93 13.61
N LEU A 107 16.09 -14.45 13.80
CA LEU A 107 14.96 -13.75 14.39
C LEU A 107 15.17 -13.43 15.88
N ARG A 108 15.78 -14.35 16.64
CA ARG A 108 16.06 -14.14 18.07
C ARG A 108 17.02 -13.00 18.37
N LYS A 109 17.90 -12.67 17.42
CA LYS A 109 18.84 -11.54 17.57
C LYS A 109 18.14 -10.19 17.45
N GLN A 110 16.88 -10.16 17.03
CA GLN A 110 16.14 -8.93 16.78
C GLN A 110 15.41 -8.45 18.03
N LYS A 111 15.25 -7.13 18.16
CA LYS A 111 14.47 -6.51 19.23
C LYS A 111 12.96 -6.50 18.96
N LYS A 112 12.55 -6.82 17.74
CA LYS A 112 11.15 -6.82 17.32
C LYS A 112 10.44 -8.06 17.87
N LYS A 113 9.16 -7.95 18.19
CA LYS A 113 8.35 -9.09 18.63
C LYS A 113 8.25 -10.09 17.48
N VAL A 114 8.51 -11.35 17.82
CA VAL A 114 8.36 -12.51 16.94
C VAL A 114 7.36 -13.44 17.60
N ILE A 115 6.34 -13.84 16.84
CA ILE A 115 5.37 -14.86 17.24
C ILE A 115 5.61 -16.07 16.36
N LEU A 116 5.84 -17.24 16.98
CA LEU A 116 6.02 -18.49 16.26
C LEU A 116 4.65 -19.11 16.00
N VAL A 117 4.42 -19.47 14.75
CA VAL A 117 3.15 -20.00 14.26
C VAL A 117 3.38 -21.41 13.76
N ALA A 118 2.97 -22.39 14.57
CA ALA A 118 3.11 -23.80 14.27
C ALA A 118 1.94 -24.25 13.39
N ASN A 119 2.12 -24.16 12.08
CA ASN A 119 1.08 -24.37 11.09
C ASN A 119 0.84 -25.87 10.82
N LYS A 120 -0.30 -26.18 10.18
CA LYS A 120 -0.79 -27.54 9.90
C LYS A 120 -1.15 -28.33 11.18
N ALA A 121 -1.52 -27.64 12.25
CA ALA A 121 -2.08 -28.25 13.46
C ALA A 121 -3.60 -28.49 13.32
N ASP A 122 -4.00 -29.41 12.43
CA ASP A 122 -5.41 -29.70 12.11
C ASP A 122 -6.13 -30.56 13.16
N ASN A 123 -5.43 -31.10 14.15
CA ASN A 123 -6.01 -31.87 15.25
C ASN A 123 -5.24 -31.69 16.57
N THR A 124 -5.79 -32.23 17.66
CA THR A 124 -5.22 -32.10 19.01
C THR A 124 -3.81 -32.69 19.11
N ALA A 125 -3.55 -33.85 18.51
CA ALA A 125 -2.24 -34.49 18.56
C ALA A 125 -1.16 -33.63 17.88
N LYS A 126 -1.48 -33.06 16.72
CA LYS A 126 -0.59 -32.14 15.99
C LYS A 126 -0.42 -30.79 16.69
N SER A 127 -1.44 -30.33 17.42
CA SER A 127 -1.34 -29.13 18.25
C SER A 127 -0.36 -29.34 19.41
N THR A 128 -0.34 -30.54 20.01
CA THR A 128 0.64 -30.91 21.04
C THR A 128 2.07 -31.00 20.48
N ALA A 129 2.23 -31.42 19.22
CA ALA A 129 3.54 -31.49 18.56
C ALA A 129 4.24 -30.13 18.47
N ALA A 130 3.47 -29.02 18.46
CA ALA A 130 4.05 -27.66 18.49
C ALA A 130 4.94 -27.38 19.71
N SER A 131 4.85 -28.20 20.77
CA SER A 131 5.71 -28.09 21.94
C SER A 131 7.21 -28.28 21.66
N GLU A 132 7.58 -28.97 20.58
CA GLU A 132 8.99 -29.14 20.21
C GLU A 132 9.65 -27.79 19.89
N PHE A 133 8.91 -26.85 19.30
CA PHE A 133 9.45 -25.55 18.88
C PHE A 133 9.80 -24.61 20.05
N TYR A 134 9.44 -24.96 21.29
CA TYR A 134 9.95 -24.27 22.48
C TYR A 134 11.47 -24.41 22.60
N GLU A 135 12.09 -25.41 21.97
CA GLU A 135 13.55 -25.60 21.94
C GLU A 135 14.29 -24.35 21.46
N TRP A 136 13.72 -23.62 20.50
CA TRP A 136 14.35 -22.39 20.01
C TRP A 136 14.23 -21.22 20.99
N GLY A 137 13.44 -21.32 22.06
CA GLY A 137 13.31 -20.30 23.11
C GLY A 137 12.32 -19.18 22.79
N PHE A 138 11.37 -19.41 21.86
CA PHE A 138 10.22 -18.55 21.69
C PHE A 138 9.16 -18.87 22.75
N THR A 139 8.60 -17.85 23.38
CA THR A 139 7.54 -18.01 24.40
C THR A 139 6.13 -17.94 23.80
N ASP A 140 5.99 -17.24 22.68
CA ASP A 140 4.72 -17.03 21.99
C ASP A 140 4.60 -18.01 20.83
N ILE A 141 4.13 -19.22 21.11
CA ILE A 141 3.93 -20.29 20.12
C ILE A 141 2.43 -20.56 19.96
N TYR A 142 1.93 -20.41 18.73
CA TYR A 142 0.52 -20.61 18.41
C TYR A 142 0.37 -21.74 17.39
N PRO A 143 -0.21 -22.90 17.78
CA PRO A 143 -0.59 -23.94 16.83
C PRO A 143 -1.79 -23.47 16.02
N VAL A 144 -1.67 -23.52 14.68
CA VAL A 144 -2.74 -23.10 13.78
C VAL A 144 -2.95 -24.07 12.64
N SER A 145 -4.17 -24.09 12.10
CA SER A 145 -4.46 -24.70 10.81
C SER A 145 -4.82 -23.62 9.80
N SER A 146 -3.91 -23.32 8.88
CA SER A 146 -4.20 -22.38 7.78
C SER A 146 -5.29 -22.87 6.82
N ILE A 147 -5.61 -24.16 6.79
CA ILE A 147 -6.67 -24.71 5.92
C ILE A 147 -8.02 -24.69 6.63
N ASN A 148 -8.06 -24.98 7.94
CA ASN A 148 -9.32 -25.12 8.68
C ASN A 148 -9.67 -23.86 9.48
N GLY A 149 -8.70 -22.99 9.77
CA GLY A 149 -8.85 -21.78 10.59
C GLY A 149 -8.71 -22.01 12.10
N THR A 150 -8.48 -23.24 12.54
CA THR A 150 -8.24 -23.54 13.96
C THR A 150 -7.04 -22.75 14.50
N GLY A 151 -7.16 -22.18 15.69
CA GLY A 151 -6.08 -21.44 16.38
C GLY A 151 -5.76 -20.06 15.80
N THR A 152 -6.33 -19.65 14.66
CA THR A 152 -6.03 -18.34 14.07
C THR A 152 -6.63 -17.19 14.86
N GLY A 153 -7.73 -17.41 15.60
CA GLY A 153 -8.34 -16.40 16.47
C GLY A 153 -7.39 -15.98 17.59
N ASP A 154 -6.93 -16.95 18.39
CA ASP A 154 -6.00 -16.71 19.50
C ASP A 154 -4.69 -16.05 19.03
N LEU A 155 -4.17 -16.47 17.87
CA LEU A 155 -3.03 -15.83 17.24
C LEU A 155 -3.30 -14.37 16.87
N LEU A 156 -4.46 -14.07 16.27
CA LEU A 156 -4.83 -12.72 15.87
C LEU A 156 -5.12 -11.81 17.07
N ASP A 157 -5.67 -12.36 18.16
CA ASP A 157 -5.80 -11.63 19.43
C ASP A 157 -4.43 -11.19 19.92
N ALA A 158 -3.45 -12.10 19.99
CA ALA A 158 -2.08 -11.77 20.39
C ALA A 158 -1.39 -10.76 19.45
N VAL A 159 -1.61 -10.88 18.14
CA VAL A 159 -1.11 -9.93 17.13
C VAL A 159 -1.69 -8.54 17.40
N THR A 160 -3.01 -8.42 17.52
CA THR A 160 -3.67 -7.13 17.67
C THR A 160 -3.43 -6.48 19.02
N ASP A 161 -3.30 -7.26 20.10
CA ASP A 161 -2.92 -6.78 21.43
C ASP A 161 -1.52 -6.15 21.41
N TYR A 162 -0.55 -6.79 20.75
CA TYR A 162 0.77 -6.21 20.57
C TYR A 162 0.71 -4.91 19.75
N LEU A 163 0.02 -4.95 18.60
CA LEU A 163 -0.09 -3.80 17.69
C LEU A 163 -0.89 -2.62 18.26
N LYS A 164 -1.79 -2.88 19.21
CA LYS A 164 -2.55 -1.85 19.94
C LYS A 164 -1.68 -1.12 20.95
N ASN A 165 -0.78 -1.86 21.61
CA ASN A 165 0.15 -1.33 22.61
C ASN A 165 1.35 -0.60 21.98
N MET A 166 1.55 -0.71 20.67
CA MET A 166 2.51 0.14 19.97
C MET A 166 2.05 1.60 20.03
N SER A 167 2.83 2.43 20.72
CA SER A 167 2.62 3.87 20.78
C SER A 167 2.82 4.46 19.38
N TYR A 168 1.74 4.67 18.67
CA TYR A 168 1.76 5.54 17.52
C TYR A 168 1.69 6.97 18.03
N GLU A 169 2.74 7.75 17.74
CA GLU A 169 2.62 9.20 17.88
C GLU A 169 1.37 9.66 17.13
N PRO A 170 0.62 10.64 17.67
CA PRO A 170 -0.54 11.20 16.97
C PRO A 170 -0.12 11.55 15.55
N GLU A 171 -0.97 11.21 14.57
CA GLU A 171 -0.64 11.49 13.18
C GLU A 171 -0.27 12.97 13.07
N PRO A 172 0.86 13.29 12.42
CA PRO A 172 1.21 14.67 12.23
C PRO A 172 0.05 15.38 11.53
N GLU A 173 -0.37 16.54 12.03
CA GLU A 173 -1.52 17.29 11.45
C GLU A 173 -1.28 17.73 10.00
N LEU A 174 -0.04 17.64 9.52
CA LEU A 174 0.36 18.07 8.20
C LEU A 174 0.24 16.94 7.15
N PRO A 175 -0.07 17.27 5.89
CA PRO A 175 -0.13 16.31 4.80
C PRO A 175 1.18 15.51 4.67
N ARG A 176 1.09 14.24 4.24
CA ARG A 176 2.27 13.39 3.99
C ARG A 176 2.39 13.06 2.51
N PHE A 177 3.51 13.41 1.90
CA PHE A 177 3.78 13.16 0.49
C PHE A 177 4.97 12.22 0.29
N SER A 178 4.87 11.26 -0.62
CA SER A 178 5.99 10.42 -1.05
C SER A 178 6.30 10.62 -2.52
N ILE A 179 7.58 10.52 -2.89
CA ILE A 179 8.02 10.46 -4.29
C ILE A 179 8.33 9.01 -4.63
N VAL A 180 7.52 8.41 -5.51
CA VAL A 180 7.62 7.00 -5.91
C VAL A 180 7.76 6.86 -7.42
N GLY A 181 8.14 5.68 -7.89
CA GLY A 181 8.41 5.41 -9.29
C GLY A 181 9.60 4.49 -9.48
N ARG A 182 9.85 4.08 -10.73
CA ARG A 182 10.91 3.12 -11.06
C ARG A 182 12.31 3.62 -10.74
N PRO A 183 13.30 2.73 -10.57
CA PRO A 183 14.71 3.11 -10.49
C PRO A 183 15.07 4.10 -11.62
N ASN A 184 15.91 5.09 -11.30
CA ASN A 184 16.41 6.08 -12.26
C ASN A 184 15.37 7.03 -12.92
N ALA A 185 14.10 7.01 -12.49
CA ALA A 185 13.08 7.97 -12.92
C ALA A 185 13.37 9.44 -12.48
N GLY A 186 14.35 9.63 -11.59
CA GLY A 186 14.78 10.96 -11.10
C GLY A 186 14.19 11.38 -9.76
N LYS A 187 13.68 10.44 -8.96
CA LYS A 187 13.15 10.66 -7.59
C LYS A 187 14.11 11.42 -6.69
N SER A 188 15.35 10.94 -6.60
CA SER A 188 16.37 11.57 -5.75
C SER A 188 16.81 12.92 -6.29
N THR A 189 16.86 13.08 -7.61
CA THR A 189 17.13 14.39 -8.23
C THR A 189 16.04 15.39 -7.85
N LEU A 190 14.76 15.03 -7.98
CA LEU A 190 13.65 15.90 -7.59
C LEU A 190 13.72 16.23 -6.09
N LEU A 191 13.90 15.23 -5.23
CA LEU A 191 13.98 15.46 -3.79
C LEU A 191 15.17 16.35 -3.41
N ASN A 192 16.35 16.13 -3.99
CA ASN A 192 17.53 16.96 -3.75
C ASN A 192 17.33 18.38 -4.27
N THR A 193 16.68 18.54 -5.42
CA THR A 193 16.36 19.87 -5.96
C THR A 193 15.35 20.60 -5.05
N LEU A 194 14.34 19.91 -4.52
CA LEU A 194 13.36 20.48 -3.59
C LEU A 194 13.97 20.83 -2.22
N THR A 195 14.92 20.01 -1.73
CA THR A 195 15.55 20.18 -0.41
C THR A 195 16.75 21.15 -0.45
N GLY A 196 17.52 21.16 -1.55
CA GLY A 196 18.71 21.98 -1.79
C GLY A 196 18.43 23.48 -2.01
N LEU A 197 17.17 23.88 -2.12
CA LEU A 197 16.73 25.27 -1.99
C LEU A 197 16.83 25.70 -0.51
N GLN A 198 18.03 25.85 0.04
CA GLN A 198 18.24 26.22 1.46
C GLN A 198 17.53 27.54 1.80
N ARG A 199 16.60 27.54 2.77
CA ARG A 199 16.66 28.41 3.96
C ARG A 199 15.80 28.00 5.18
N SER A 200 15.33 26.75 5.24
CA SER A 200 14.83 26.11 6.48
C SER A 200 14.52 24.63 6.25
N ILE A 201 15.49 23.75 6.54
CA ILE A 201 15.16 22.36 6.89
C ILE A 201 15.17 22.37 8.41
N VAL A 202 14.00 22.46 9.04
CA VAL A 202 13.95 22.41 10.50
C VAL A 202 14.23 20.97 10.94
N THR A 203 15.15 20.90 11.91
CA THR A 203 15.65 19.79 12.71
C THR A 203 14.53 18.86 13.20
N PRO A 204 14.84 17.59 13.52
CA PRO A 204 13.91 16.64 14.16
C PRO A 204 13.14 17.28 15.32
N VAL A 205 11.83 17.09 15.32
CA VAL A 205 10.98 17.48 16.44
C VAL A 205 11.35 16.61 17.64
N ALA A 206 11.65 17.22 18.78
CA ALA A 206 11.95 16.49 20.00
C ALA A 206 10.75 15.59 20.37
N GLY A 207 10.97 14.28 20.45
CA GLY A 207 9.91 13.26 20.60
C GLY A 207 9.99 12.16 19.53
N THR A 208 10.32 12.52 18.28
CA THR A 208 10.31 11.58 17.13
C THR A 208 11.56 10.68 17.06
N THR A 209 12.20 10.39 18.19
CA THR A 209 13.49 9.69 18.27
C THR A 209 13.31 8.17 18.32
N ARG A 210 13.02 7.59 17.16
CA ARG A 210 13.60 6.32 16.69
C ARG A 210 13.23 6.20 15.21
N ASP A 211 14.22 6.49 14.36
CA ASP A 211 14.18 6.45 12.89
C ASP A 211 13.34 7.57 12.23
N THR A 212 14.00 8.66 11.83
CA THR A 212 13.39 9.79 11.10
C THR A 212 12.93 9.37 9.70
N ILE A 213 11.74 8.78 9.60
CA ILE A 213 11.09 8.41 8.34
C ILE A 213 10.60 9.65 7.58
N TYR A 214 10.27 10.73 8.31
CA TYR A 214 9.69 11.96 7.76
C TYR A 214 10.68 13.12 7.71
N THR A 215 10.68 13.89 6.62
CA THR A 215 11.33 15.20 6.53
C THR A 215 10.25 16.27 6.36
N ARG A 216 10.13 17.22 7.30
CA ARG A 216 9.19 18.35 7.16
C ARG A 216 9.69 19.32 6.08
N TYR A 217 8.81 19.66 5.15
CA TYR A 217 8.97 20.70 4.15
C TYR A 217 8.08 21.88 4.55
N ASN A 218 8.66 23.03 4.87
CA ASN A 218 7.93 24.26 5.22
C ASN A 218 8.50 25.44 4.41
N LYS A 219 8.17 25.51 3.12
CA LYS A 219 8.66 26.53 2.18
C LYS A 219 7.62 26.82 1.09
N TYR A 220 7.73 27.98 0.45
CA TYR A 220 6.87 28.40 -0.66
C TYR A 220 5.37 28.22 -0.35
N HIS A 221 4.95 28.55 0.87
CA HIS A 221 3.57 28.40 1.35
C HIS A 221 3.05 26.95 1.42
N HIS A 222 3.93 25.96 1.40
CA HIS A 222 3.60 24.58 1.64
C HIS A 222 4.23 24.09 2.95
N ASP A 223 3.42 23.41 3.77
CA ASP A 223 3.85 22.76 5.00
C ASP A 223 3.35 21.32 5.02
N PHE A 224 4.26 20.35 4.87
CA PHE A 224 3.94 18.93 4.76
C PHE A 224 5.15 18.05 5.13
N PHE A 225 4.94 16.76 5.32
CA PHE A 225 6.00 15.78 5.52
C PHE A 225 6.32 15.03 4.23
N LEU A 226 7.61 14.94 3.88
CA LEU A 226 8.12 14.02 2.88
C LEU A 226 8.41 12.67 3.54
N VAL A 227 7.74 11.62 3.06
CA VAL A 227 7.91 10.24 3.53
C VAL A 227 9.09 9.57 2.84
N ASP A 228 9.86 8.78 3.60
CA ASP A 228 10.97 7.93 3.15
C ASP A 228 12.17 8.68 2.55
N THR A 229 12.71 9.61 3.34
CA THR A 229 13.96 10.33 2.97
C THR A 229 15.25 9.63 3.42
N ALA A 230 15.15 8.58 4.25
CA ALA A 230 16.30 7.85 4.82
C ALA A 230 17.12 7.11 3.74
N GLY A 231 16.46 6.60 2.70
CA GLY A 231 17.15 5.98 1.55
C GLY A 231 17.99 6.97 0.73
N ILE A 232 17.67 8.26 0.74
CA ILE A 232 18.36 9.27 -0.06
C ILE A 232 19.54 9.88 0.71
N ARG A 233 19.44 10.03 2.04
CA ARG A 233 20.52 10.57 2.89
C ARG A 233 21.75 9.65 2.99
N LYS A 234 21.60 8.33 2.81
CA LYS A 234 22.71 7.35 2.90
C LYS A 234 23.54 7.16 1.62
N ARG A 235 23.24 7.89 0.53
CA ARG A 235 23.87 7.70 -0.81
C ARG A 235 25.32 8.20 -0.96
N GLY A 236 26.07 8.28 0.13
CA GLY A 236 27.50 8.58 0.07
C GLY A 236 28.37 7.39 -0.34
N LYS A 237 27.97 6.13 -0.09
CA LYS A 237 28.95 5.01 -0.12
C LYS A 237 28.43 3.58 -0.37
N VAL A 238 27.20 3.36 -0.83
CA VAL A 238 26.69 1.99 -1.03
C VAL A 238 26.27 1.83 -2.49
N LYS A 239 26.95 0.94 -3.22
CA LYS A 239 26.44 0.38 -4.48
C LYS A 239 25.11 -0.30 -4.13
N GLU A 240 24.00 0.32 -4.51
CA GLU A 240 22.65 -0.25 -4.35
C GLU A 240 22.51 -1.43 -5.32
N ASP A 241 23.12 -2.57 -4.97
CA ASP A 241 22.71 -3.84 -5.56
C ASP A 241 21.33 -4.20 -5.00
N ILE A 242 20.44 -4.56 -5.93
CA ILE A 242 19.11 -5.16 -5.73
C ILE A 242 17.93 -4.16 -5.84
N GLU A 243 17.30 -4.15 -7.01
CA GLU A 243 16.03 -3.45 -7.36
C GLU A 243 14.88 -3.71 -6.37
N PHE A 244 14.93 -4.85 -5.70
CA PHE A 244 13.96 -5.30 -4.69
C PHE A 244 13.78 -4.33 -3.52
N TYR A 245 14.87 -3.78 -2.96
CA TYR A 245 14.79 -2.81 -1.86
C TYR A 245 14.05 -1.53 -2.28
N SER A 246 14.10 -1.19 -3.57
CA SER A 246 13.40 -0.01 -4.09
C SER A 246 11.89 -0.21 -4.13
N VAL A 247 11.41 -1.45 -4.38
CA VAL A 247 9.98 -1.77 -4.43
C VAL A 247 9.37 -1.75 -3.04
N MET A 248 10.01 -2.41 -2.07
CA MET A 248 9.51 -2.47 -0.70
C MET A 248 9.42 -1.09 -0.02
N ARG A 249 10.46 -0.27 -0.21
CA ARG A 249 10.47 1.13 0.22
C ARG A 249 9.31 1.92 -0.39
N ALA A 250 9.05 1.73 -1.67
CA ALA A 250 7.91 2.38 -2.33
C ALA A 250 6.58 1.97 -1.69
N VAL A 251 6.39 0.70 -1.31
CA VAL A 251 5.15 0.26 -0.63
C VAL A 251 4.94 0.96 0.70
N ARG A 252 5.95 0.93 1.59
CA ARG A 252 5.91 1.65 2.87
C ARG A 252 5.66 3.14 2.69
N ALA A 253 6.35 3.76 1.74
CA ALA A 253 6.17 5.17 1.45
C ALA A 253 4.73 5.48 0.99
N ILE A 254 4.13 4.64 0.17
CA ILE A 254 2.73 4.77 -0.27
C ILE A 254 1.77 4.63 0.91
N GLU A 255 1.92 3.58 1.73
CA GLU A 255 1.02 3.33 2.86
C GLU A 255 1.01 4.47 3.88
N GLN A 256 2.18 5.08 4.11
CA GLN A 256 2.35 6.17 5.07
C GLN A 256 2.08 7.56 4.49
N SER A 257 1.84 7.68 3.19
CA SER A 257 1.53 8.97 2.54
C SER A 257 0.04 9.20 2.41
N ASP A 258 -0.36 10.46 2.24
CA ASP A 258 -1.68 10.89 1.81
C ASP A 258 -1.74 11.08 0.30
N VAL A 259 -0.67 11.60 -0.29
CA VAL A 259 -0.51 11.79 -1.75
C VAL A 259 0.83 11.24 -2.22
N CYS A 260 0.81 10.48 -3.31
CA CYS A 260 1.99 9.92 -3.95
C CYS A 260 2.31 10.66 -5.25
N ILE A 261 3.53 11.17 -5.37
CA ILE A 261 4.08 11.75 -6.59
C ILE A 261 4.72 10.61 -7.38
N LEU A 262 4.02 10.11 -8.40
CA LEU A 262 4.49 9.03 -9.26
C LEU A 262 5.36 9.61 -10.38
N MET A 263 6.67 9.38 -10.30
CA MET A 263 7.63 9.83 -11.31
C MET A 263 7.78 8.81 -12.43
N ILE A 264 7.58 9.27 -13.67
CA ILE A 264 7.77 8.52 -14.91
C ILE A 264 8.93 9.16 -15.69
N ASP A 265 9.78 8.35 -16.30
CA ASP A 265 10.85 8.83 -17.18
C ASP A 265 10.32 9.05 -18.60
N ALA A 266 10.33 10.30 -19.08
CA ALA A 266 9.85 10.66 -20.41
C ALA A 266 10.54 9.86 -21.53
N THR A 267 11.85 9.59 -21.36
CA THR A 267 12.69 8.93 -22.37
C THR A 267 12.38 7.45 -22.53
N ARG A 268 11.77 6.83 -21.50
CA ARG A 268 11.45 5.40 -21.48
C ARG A 268 9.96 5.13 -21.67
N GLY A 269 9.09 6.11 -21.45
CA GLY A 269 7.66 5.85 -21.47
C GLY A 269 7.14 5.26 -20.15
N ILE A 270 5.83 5.01 -20.14
CA ILE A 270 5.17 4.27 -19.07
C ILE A 270 5.34 2.77 -19.26
N GLU A 271 5.97 2.11 -18.29
CA GLU A 271 6.23 0.67 -18.30
C GLU A 271 5.39 -0.07 -17.23
N THR A 272 5.40 -1.41 -17.26
CA THR A 272 4.63 -2.27 -16.33
C THR A 272 4.89 -1.94 -14.87
N GLN A 273 6.14 -1.66 -14.49
CA GLN A 273 6.47 -1.33 -13.10
C GLN A 273 5.90 0.04 -12.67
N ASP A 274 5.74 1.01 -13.57
CA ASP A 274 5.04 2.27 -13.26
C ASP A 274 3.55 2.00 -12.98
N LEU A 275 2.92 1.15 -13.79
CA LEU A 275 1.52 0.73 -13.63
C LEU A 275 1.32 -0.02 -12.31
N ASN A 276 2.22 -0.92 -11.94
CA ASN A 276 2.14 -1.66 -10.68
C ASN A 276 2.19 -0.72 -9.47
N ILE A 277 3.09 0.27 -9.49
CA ILE A 277 3.17 1.30 -8.44
C ILE A 277 1.88 2.12 -8.42
N PHE A 278 1.37 2.54 -9.59
CA PHE A 278 0.11 3.27 -9.70
C PHE A 278 -1.07 2.52 -9.08
N TYR A 279 -1.25 1.24 -9.44
CA TYR A 279 -2.33 0.43 -8.89
C TYR A 279 -2.18 0.19 -7.39
N LEU A 280 -0.95 0.11 -6.88
CA LEU A 280 -0.70 0.03 -5.44
C LEU A 280 -1.12 1.31 -4.71
N ILE A 281 -0.86 2.49 -5.29
CA ILE A 281 -1.34 3.79 -4.79
C ILE A 281 -2.88 3.81 -4.75
N ALA A 282 -3.51 3.41 -5.85
CA ALA A 282 -4.97 3.39 -5.98
C ALA A 282 -5.63 2.42 -4.98
N ARG A 283 -5.10 1.19 -4.85
CA ARG A 283 -5.58 0.18 -3.88
C ARG A 283 -5.47 0.65 -2.43
N ASN A 284 -4.52 1.53 -2.14
CA ASN A 284 -4.34 2.14 -0.82
C ASN A 284 -5.15 3.43 -0.60
N ASN A 285 -6.02 3.80 -1.55
CA ASN A 285 -6.86 5.01 -1.50
C ASN A 285 -6.04 6.29 -1.23
N LYS A 286 -4.86 6.36 -1.87
CA LYS A 286 -3.96 7.50 -1.79
C LYS A 286 -4.21 8.45 -2.96
N GLY A 287 -3.99 9.74 -2.73
CA GLY A 287 -3.96 10.70 -3.83
C GLY A 287 -2.75 10.43 -4.73
N VAL A 288 -2.81 10.80 -6.00
CA VAL A 288 -1.74 10.60 -6.96
C VAL A 288 -1.54 11.83 -7.83
N VAL A 289 -0.28 12.20 -8.03
CA VAL A 289 0.16 13.17 -9.04
C VAL A 289 1.16 12.46 -9.94
N VAL A 290 0.89 12.39 -11.24
CA VAL A 290 1.80 11.80 -12.20
C VAL A 290 2.77 12.87 -12.70
N VAL A 291 4.06 12.62 -12.58
CA VAL A 291 5.13 13.54 -12.95
C VAL A 291 6.02 12.89 -13.99
N VAL A 292 5.93 13.36 -15.23
CA VAL A 292 6.79 12.97 -16.34
C VAL A 292 8.06 13.80 -16.27
N ASN A 293 9.15 13.18 -15.82
CA ASN A 293 10.46 13.80 -15.63
C ASN A 293 11.37 13.57 -16.85
N LYS A 294 12.48 14.31 -16.91
CA LYS A 294 13.42 14.34 -18.06
C LYS A 294 12.76 14.83 -19.35
N TRP A 295 11.76 15.71 -19.21
CA TRP A 295 11.04 16.29 -20.36
C TRP A 295 11.91 17.23 -21.22
N ASP A 296 13.06 17.65 -20.69
CA ASP A 296 14.11 18.32 -21.43
C ASP A 296 14.76 17.43 -22.50
N LEU A 297 14.87 16.12 -22.25
CA LEU A 297 15.48 15.15 -23.17
C LEU A 297 14.51 14.57 -24.20
N TYR A 298 13.20 14.77 -24.01
CA TYR A 298 12.18 14.23 -24.89
C TYR A 298 12.06 15.08 -26.17
N PRO A 299 12.20 14.50 -27.38
CA PRO A 299 11.96 15.21 -28.63
C PRO A 299 10.52 15.72 -28.67
N LYS A 300 10.33 17.03 -28.79
CA LYS A 300 9.03 17.67 -28.56
C LYS A 300 8.65 18.67 -29.63
N ASP A 301 7.36 18.67 -29.93
CA ASP A 301 6.64 19.67 -30.70
C ASP A 301 5.53 20.31 -29.85
N HIS A 302 4.65 21.10 -30.47
CA HIS A 302 3.55 21.78 -29.77
C HIS A 302 2.47 20.85 -29.20
N LYS A 303 2.35 19.59 -29.68
CA LYS A 303 1.30 18.64 -29.25
C LYS A 303 1.81 17.52 -28.35
N SER A 304 3.13 17.35 -28.29
CA SER A 304 3.80 16.25 -27.58
C SER A 304 3.33 16.09 -26.12
N ALA A 305 3.13 17.18 -25.39
CA ALA A 305 2.68 17.10 -23.99
C ALA A 305 1.23 16.58 -23.86
N ASP A 306 0.33 17.04 -24.73
CA ASP A 306 -1.07 16.63 -24.71
C ASP A 306 -1.22 15.17 -25.15
N ASP A 307 -0.49 14.77 -26.19
CA ASP A 307 -0.53 13.41 -26.71
C ASP A 307 0.08 12.41 -25.71
N TYR A 308 1.17 12.78 -25.04
CA TYR A 308 1.77 11.96 -24.00
C TYR A 308 0.87 11.86 -22.74
N SER A 309 0.20 12.96 -22.37
CA SER A 309 -0.79 12.97 -21.28
C SER A 309 -1.95 12.04 -21.58
N LYS A 310 -2.51 12.07 -22.80
CA LYS A 310 -3.55 11.14 -23.25
C LYS A 310 -3.06 9.69 -23.23
N LEU A 311 -1.84 9.43 -23.71
CA LEU A 311 -1.23 8.10 -23.69
C LEU A 311 -1.15 7.53 -22.27
N ILE A 312 -0.65 8.33 -21.31
CA ILE A 312 -0.60 7.94 -19.90
C ILE A 312 -2.01 7.66 -19.38
N LYS A 313 -2.94 8.61 -19.53
CA LYS A 313 -4.31 8.47 -19.00
C LYS A 313 -5.02 7.23 -19.55
N ASN A 314 -4.82 6.90 -20.82
CA ASN A 314 -5.36 5.68 -21.41
C ASN A 314 -4.77 4.42 -20.77
N ARG A 315 -3.46 4.40 -20.48
CA ARG A 315 -2.77 3.30 -19.80
C ARG A 315 -3.16 3.14 -18.33
N LEU A 316 -3.54 4.23 -17.65
CA LEU A 316 -3.95 4.25 -16.24
C LEU A 316 -5.43 3.90 -16.02
N ALA A 317 -6.21 3.72 -17.10
CA ALA A 317 -7.62 3.36 -16.99
C ALA A 317 -7.81 2.08 -16.15
N PRO A 318 -8.86 2.01 -15.30
CA PRO A 318 -10.00 2.92 -15.25
C PRO A 318 -9.77 4.19 -14.40
N PHE A 319 -8.74 4.24 -13.55
CA PHE A 319 -8.44 5.43 -12.75
C PHE A 319 -7.53 6.38 -13.54
N ASN A 320 -8.12 7.16 -14.44
CA ASN A 320 -7.38 8.07 -15.33
C ASN A 320 -7.63 9.56 -15.05
N ASP A 321 -8.47 9.86 -14.06
CA ASP A 321 -8.73 11.20 -13.53
C ASP A 321 -7.60 11.64 -12.59
N VAL A 322 -6.41 11.82 -13.16
CA VAL A 322 -5.18 12.15 -12.45
C VAL A 322 -4.47 13.33 -13.11
N PRO A 323 -3.82 14.22 -12.33
CA PRO A 323 -3.01 15.29 -12.90
C PRO A 323 -1.71 14.72 -13.44
N VAL A 324 -1.33 15.18 -14.64
CA VAL A 324 -0.08 14.82 -15.33
C VAL A 324 0.74 16.08 -15.55
N LEU A 325 1.93 16.14 -14.94
CA LEU A 325 2.85 17.27 -15.03
C LEU A 325 4.13 16.85 -15.76
N PHE A 326 4.64 17.75 -16.60
CA PHE A 326 5.90 17.57 -17.31
C PHE A 326 6.96 18.47 -16.70
N VAL A 327 8.07 17.87 -16.24
CA VAL A 327 9.12 18.57 -15.49
C VAL A 327 10.51 18.14 -15.95
N SER A 328 11.50 18.94 -15.56
CA SER A 328 12.90 18.51 -15.51
C SER A 328 13.44 18.78 -14.12
N ALA A 329 13.65 17.71 -13.36
CA ALA A 329 14.21 17.81 -12.01
C ALA A 329 15.67 18.30 -12.02
N LEU A 330 16.42 17.98 -13.08
CA LEU A 330 17.81 18.38 -13.26
C LEU A 330 17.92 19.86 -13.62
N GLU A 331 17.15 20.31 -14.63
CA GLU A 331 17.10 21.70 -15.07
C GLU A 331 16.22 22.60 -14.18
N LYS A 332 15.66 22.04 -13.10
CA LYS A 332 14.77 22.72 -12.13
C LYS A 332 13.52 23.33 -12.78
N GLN A 333 13.07 22.79 -13.91
CA GLN A 333 11.91 23.30 -14.64
C GLN A 333 10.60 22.77 -14.06
N ARG A 334 9.68 23.68 -13.72
CA ARG A 334 8.30 23.38 -13.26
C ARG A 334 8.20 22.51 -12.00
N ILE A 335 9.28 22.38 -11.22
CA ILE A 335 9.33 21.56 -10.00
C ILE A 335 8.38 22.04 -8.90
N HIS A 336 8.13 23.36 -8.79
CA HIS A 336 7.23 23.93 -7.79
C HIS A 336 5.77 23.54 -8.05
N LYS A 337 5.38 23.46 -9.33
CA LYS A 337 4.03 23.03 -9.74
C LYS A 337 3.69 21.63 -9.26
N VAL A 338 4.70 20.77 -9.06
CA VAL A 338 4.49 19.43 -8.50
C VAL A 338 3.97 19.51 -7.07
N LEU A 339 4.50 20.45 -6.26
CA LEU A 339 4.06 20.64 -4.89
C LEU A 339 2.67 21.29 -4.82
N ASP A 340 2.44 22.32 -5.65
CA ASP A 340 1.13 22.96 -5.78
C ASP A 340 0.04 21.92 -6.08
N GLU A 341 0.31 21.04 -7.05
CA GLU A 341 -0.63 20.01 -7.47
C GLU A 341 -0.79 18.92 -6.40
N ALA A 342 0.27 18.53 -5.70
CA ALA A 342 0.18 17.57 -4.60
C ALA A 342 -0.70 18.09 -3.45
N VAL A 343 -0.58 19.37 -3.10
CA VAL A 343 -1.44 20.03 -2.10
C VAL A 343 -2.89 20.12 -2.60
N ARG A 344 -3.10 20.45 -3.87
CA ARG A 344 -4.43 20.45 -4.49
C ARG A 344 -5.09 19.07 -4.43
N VAL A 345 -4.35 18.02 -4.82
CA VAL A 345 -4.83 16.63 -4.75
C VAL A 345 -5.14 16.22 -3.32
N TYR A 346 -4.34 16.65 -2.33
CA TYR A 346 -4.66 16.43 -0.92
C TYR A 346 -5.98 17.09 -0.51
N GLY A 347 -6.22 18.32 -0.95
CA GLY A 347 -7.49 19.04 -0.74
C GLY A 347 -8.68 18.33 -1.39
N ASN A 348 -8.52 17.85 -2.64
CA ASN A 348 -9.53 17.07 -3.35
C ASN A 348 -9.83 15.75 -2.64
N ARG A 349 -8.80 15.05 -2.17
CA ARG A 349 -8.91 13.81 -1.40
C ARG A 349 -9.66 14.03 -0.09
N SER A 350 -9.39 15.12 0.60
CA SER A 350 -9.98 15.43 1.92
C SER A 350 -11.33 16.14 1.84
N ARG A 351 -11.86 16.36 0.63
CA ARG A 351 -13.07 17.16 0.39
C ARG A 351 -14.29 16.55 1.08
N ARG A 352 -15.01 17.37 1.86
CA ARG A 352 -16.29 17.02 2.47
C ARG A 352 -17.43 17.73 1.77
N ILE A 353 -18.50 16.99 1.49
CA ILE A 353 -19.71 17.50 0.84
C ILE A 353 -20.84 17.48 1.87
N PRO A 354 -21.58 18.60 2.04
CA PRO A 354 -22.76 18.63 2.89
C PRO A 354 -23.79 17.57 2.46
N GLY A 355 -24.27 16.76 3.41
CA GLY A 355 -25.13 15.62 3.11
C GLY A 355 -26.43 16.00 2.39
N ALA A 356 -27.04 17.15 2.73
CA ALA A 356 -28.23 17.65 2.06
C ALA A 356 -28.00 17.93 0.57
N LYS A 357 -26.94 18.69 0.26
CA LYS A 357 -26.52 19.01 -1.11
C LYS A 357 -26.19 17.75 -1.92
N LEU A 358 -25.45 16.82 -1.32
CA LEU A 358 -25.11 15.55 -1.95
C LEU A 358 -26.36 14.74 -2.33
N ASN A 359 -27.34 14.67 -1.43
CA ASN A 359 -28.60 13.96 -1.69
C ASN A 359 -29.42 14.63 -2.79
N GLU A 360 -29.59 15.94 -2.72
CA GLU A 360 -30.32 16.71 -3.73
C GLU A 360 -29.75 16.48 -5.13
N GLU A 361 -28.44 16.66 -5.30
CA GLU A 361 -27.81 16.56 -6.62
C GLU A 361 -27.77 15.12 -7.14
N MET A 362 -27.42 14.14 -6.29
CA MET A 362 -27.22 12.77 -6.75
C MET A 362 -28.52 11.99 -6.89
N LEU A 363 -29.53 12.23 -6.05
CA LEU A 363 -30.82 11.56 -6.20
C LEU A 363 -31.52 12.02 -7.48
N ALA A 364 -31.41 13.29 -7.86
CA ALA A 364 -31.93 13.79 -9.13
C ALA A 364 -31.28 13.12 -10.36
N VAL A 365 -29.98 12.82 -10.29
CA VAL A 365 -29.27 12.07 -11.34
C VAL A 365 -29.74 10.61 -11.39
N ILE A 366 -29.87 9.98 -10.23
CA ILE A 366 -30.33 8.59 -10.10
C ILE A 366 -31.77 8.44 -10.58
N GLU A 367 -32.64 9.42 -10.34
CA GLU A 367 -34.02 9.40 -10.82
C GLU A 367 -34.10 9.46 -12.35
N LYS A 368 -33.25 10.27 -12.99
CA LYS A 368 -33.14 10.34 -14.46
C LYS A 368 -32.55 9.08 -15.07
N THR A 369 -31.65 8.41 -14.36
CA THR A 369 -31.00 7.18 -14.83
C THR A 369 -31.02 6.15 -13.71
N PRO A 370 -32.17 5.48 -13.48
CA PRO A 370 -32.31 4.52 -12.39
C PRO A 370 -31.47 3.26 -12.66
N PRO A 371 -31.10 2.51 -11.60
CA PRO A 371 -30.43 1.23 -11.79
C PRO A 371 -31.30 0.28 -12.63
N PRO A 372 -30.69 -0.55 -13.51
CA PRO A 372 -31.43 -1.47 -14.36
C PRO A 372 -32.14 -2.54 -13.51
N PHE A 373 -33.27 -3.03 -14.03
CA PHE A 373 -33.96 -4.17 -13.43
C PHE A 373 -33.10 -5.43 -13.55
N VAL A 374 -33.03 -6.20 -12.46
CA VAL A 374 -32.33 -7.48 -12.44
C VAL A 374 -33.25 -8.52 -11.80
N LYS A 375 -33.50 -9.63 -12.49
CA LYS A 375 -34.39 -10.72 -12.02
C LYS A 375 -35.77 -10.18 -11.58
N SER A 376 -36.34 -9.28 -12.38
CA SER A 376 -37.63 -8.60 -12.11
C SER A 376 -37.68 -7.78 -10.82
N LYS A 377 -36.54 -7.52 -10.17
CA LYS A 377 -36.44 -6.65 -9.00
C LYS A 377 -35.84 -5.31 -9.39
N GLN A 378 -36.50 -4.24 -8.96
CA GLN A 378 -36.00 -2.88 -9.12
C GLN A 378 -35.14 -2.49 -7.92
N VAL A 379 -33.93 -1.99 -8.18
CA VAL A 379 -33.13 -1.36 -7.13
C VAL A 379 -33.61 0.08 -6.95
N LYS A 380 -34.11 0.39 -5.75
CA LYS A 380 -34.51 1.74 -5.34
C LYS A 380 -33.49 2.29 -4.35
N ILE A 381 -32.82 3.36 -4.74
CA ILE A 381 -31.87 4.08 -3.89
C ILE A 381 -32.64 5.14 -3.10
N LYS A 382 -32.47 5.15 -1.78
CA LYS A 382 -33.22 6.04 -0.87
C LYS A 382 -32.47 7.32 -0.56
N TYR A 383 -31.17 7.20 -0.28
CA TYR A 383 -30.30 8.32 0.04
C TYR A 383 -28.84 7.91 -0.15
N ILE A 384 -27.97 8.92 -0.24
CA ILE A 384 -26.52 8.80 -0.34
C ILE A 384 -25.87 9.50 0.85
N SER A 385 -24.75 8.98 1.34
CA SER A 385 -23.95 9.63 2.37
C SER A 385 -22.46 9.51 2.06
N GLN A 386 -21.68 10.51 2.47
CA GLN A 386 -20.23 10.44 2.44
C GLN A 386 -19.73 9.83 3.75
N LEU A 387 -18.87 8.82 3.65
CA LEU A 387 -18.24 8.18 4.81
C LEU A 387 -17.14 9.10 5.40
N PRO A 388 -16.88 9.03 6.72
CA PRO A 388 -15.86 9.85 7.39
C PRO A 388 -14.43 9.33 7.14
N THR A 389 -14.07 9.05 5.88
CA THR A 389 -12.77 8.53 5.47
C THR A 389 -11.84 9.66 5.01
N PRO A 390 -10.51 9.52 5.09
CA PRO A 390 -9.57 10.55 4.59
C PRO A 390 -9.60 10.79 3.08
N TYR A 391 -10.30 9.93 2.33
CA TYR A 391 -10.52 10.01 0.89
C TYR A 391 -12.03 10.02 0.57
N PRO A 392 -12.46 10.39 -0.66
CA PRO A 392 -13.87 10.42 -1.04
C PRO A 392 -14.45 9.00 -1.10
N ALA A 393 -15.27 8.65 -0.12
CA ALA A 393 -16.01 7.40 -0.09
C ALA A 393 -17.49 7.68 0.15
N PHE A 394 -18.35 7.04 -0.65
CA PHE A 394 -19.78 7.27 -0.67
C PHE A 394 -20.53 5.95 -0.51
N VAL A 395 -21.58 5.97 0.29
CA VAL A 395 -22.49 4.85 0.46
C VAL A 395 -23.89 5.25 -0.01
N LEU A 396 -24.47 4.44 -0.89
CA LEU A 396 -25.84 4.57 -1.37
C LEU A 396 -26.67 3.48 -0.70
N PHE A 397 -27.73 3.87 -0.01
CA PHE A 397 -28.61 2.93 0.68
C PHE A 397 -29.78 2.54 -0.23
N CYS A 398 -29.93 1.25 -0.50
CA CYS A 398 -30.97 0.73 -1.38
C CYS A 398 -31.62 -0.54 -0.82
N ASN A 399 -32.70 -1.00 -1.47
CA ASN A 399 -33.40 -2.24 -1.10
C ASN A 399 -32.65 -3.51 -1.49
N HIS A 400 -31.91 -3.50 -2.61
CA HIS A 400 -31.23 -4.69 -3.15
C HIS A 400 -29.82 -4.36 -3.67
N PRO A 401 -28.84 -4.10 -2.78
CA PRO A 401 -27.47 -3.75 -3.19
C PRO A 401 -26.80 -4.83 -4.05
N GLN A 402 -27.10 -6.11 -3.82
CA GLN A 402 -26.55 -7.26 -4.55
C GLN A 402 -26.95 -7.29 -6.03
N TYR A 403 -27.93 -6.50 -6.46
CA TYR A 403 -28.36 -6.41 -7.86
C TYR A 403 -27.79 -5.17 -8.58
N VAL A 404 -27.00 -4.35 -7.89
CA VAL A 404 -26.32 -3.23 -8.53
C VAL A 404 -25.11 -3.76 -9.31
N ARG A 405 -25.11 -3.50 -10.63
CA ARG A 405 -24.00 -3.90 -11.51
C ARG A 405 -22.85 -2.89 -11.43
N ASP A 406 -21.63 -3.35 -11.71
CA ASP A 406 -20.44 -2.50 -11.73
C ASP A 406 -20.54 -1.33 -12.72
N SER A 407 -21.25 -1.52 -13.84
CA SER A 407 -21.50 -0.43 -14.80
C SER A 407 -22.26 0.73 -14.16
N TYR A 408 -23.24 0.44 -13.30
CA TYR A 408 -23.99 1.47 -12.59
C TYR A 408 -23.16 2.11 -11.48
N LYS A 409 -22.32 1.32 -10.79
CA LYS A 409 -21.35 1.85 -9.83
C LYS A 409 -20.39 2.86 -10.49
N ARG A 410 -19.87 2.54 -11.68
CA ARG A 410 -19.02 3.44 -12.48
C ARG A 410 -19.77 4.69 -12.94
N PHE A 411 -21.04 4.55 -13.34
CA PHE A 411 -21.90 5.70 -13.66
C PHE A 411 -22.00 6.67 -12.47
N ILE A 412 -22.27 6.17 -11.27
CA ILE A 412 -22.33 7.00 -10.05
C ILE A 412 -20.98 7.64 -9.75
N GLU A 413 -19.87 6.89 -9.87
CA GLU A 413 -18.53 7.44 -9.70
C GLU A 413 -18.25 8.60 -10.67
N ASN A 414 -18.56 8.42 -11.96
CA ASN A 414 -18.36 9.46 -12.98
C ASN A 414 -19.21 10.70 -12.69
N GLN A 415 -20.47 10.52 -12.29
CA GLN A 415 -21.35 11.63 -11.92
C GLN A 415 -20.85 12.39 -10.69
N LEU A 416 -20.24 11.71 -9.73
CA LEU A 416 -19.57 12.36 -8.60
C LEU A 416 -18.34 13.17 -9.05
N ARG A 417 -17.52 12.63 -9.96
CA ARG A 417 -16.34 13.33 -10.51
C ARG A 417 -16.70 14.53 -11.40
N GLU A 418 -17.82 14.47 -12.12
CA GLU A 418 -18.30 15.60 -12.93
C GLU A 418 -18.76 16.78 -12.06
N ARG A 419 -19.34 16.49 -10.88
CA ARG A 419 -19.91 17.51 -9.99
C ARG A 419 -18.90 18.05 -8.97
N TYR A 420 -17.93 17.25 -8.60
CA TYR A 420 -16.97 17.56 -7.54
C TYR A 420 -15.55 17.30 -8.02
N ASP A 421 -14.65 18.26 -7.76
CA ASP A 421 -13.23 18.09 -8.08
C ASP A 421 -12.60 17.05 -7.15
N PHE A 422 -12.49 15.83 -7.68
CA PHE A 422 -11.77 14.69 -7.10
C PHE A 422 -10.54 14.31 -7.94
N ASN A 423 -10.06 15.21 -8.80
CA ASN A 423 -8.92 14.93 -9.65
C ASN A 423 -7.70 14.53 -8.80
N GLY A 424 -7.06 13.43 -9.18
CA GLY A 424 -5.95 12.83 -8.45
C GLY A 424 -6.35 12.01 -7.22
N SER A 425 -7.64 11.90 -6.88
CA SER A 425 -8.12 11.06 -5.78
C SER A 425 -8.96 9.88 -6.29
N PRO A 426 -8.73 8.65 -5.76
CA PRO A 426 -9.68 7.55 -5.89
C PRO A 426 -11.03 7.94 -5.26
N VAL A 427 -12.13 7.52 -5.89
CA VAL A 427 -13.50 7.72 -5.40
C VAL A 427 -14.12 6.36 -5.17
N MET A 428 -14.52 6.07 -3.94
CA MET A 428 -15.08 4.78 -3.58
C MET A 428 -16.60 4.87 -3.48
N VAL A 429 -17.30 3.99 -4.19
CA VAL A 429 -18.77 3.92 -4.18
C VAL A 429 -19.21 2.55 -3.65
N TYR A 430 -20.03 2.56 -2.62
CA TYR A 430 -20.59 1.37 -1.97
C TYR A 430 -22.11 1.41 -2.03
N PHE A 431 -22.72 0.23 -2.12
CA PHE A 431 -24.16 0.05 -1.99
C PHE A 431 -24.42 -0.80 -0.77
N ARG A 432 -25.31 -0.35 0.12
CA ARG A 432 -25.71 -1.08 1.31
C ARG A 432 -27.22 -1.22 1.39
N GLN A 433 -27.65 -2.32 1.99
CA GLN A 433 -29.05 -2.49 2.34
C GLN A 433 -29.35 -1.58 3.53
N LYS A 434 -30.49 -0.88 3.49
CA LYS A 434 -30.98 -0.15 4.66
C LYS A 434 -31.44 -1.11 5.74
#